data_AF-A0A645IT25-F1
#
_entry.id   AF-A0A645IT25-F1
#
_cell.length_a   1.000
_cell.length_b   1.000
_cell.length_c   1.000
_cell.angle_alpha   90.00
_cell.angle_beta   90.00
_cell.angle_gamma   90.00
#
_symmetry.space_group_name_H-M   'P 1'
#
loop_
_entity.id
_entity.type
_entity.pdbx_description
1 polymer ?
#
loop_
_entity_poly.entity_id
_entity_poly.type
_entity_poly.pdbx_seq_one_letter_code
_entity_poly.pdbx_strand_id
1 'polypeptide(L)' 'MEYLTDRLLLPFGAFFTTVFVGWIWGTDNAIKEATSDGKFKFGLAPLWAFLVKFAAPVAILCIIVAGLLLGMSIS' A
#
# COMPACT_ATOMS: atom_id res chain seq x y z
N MET A 1 -17.23 11.08 -14.45
CA MET A 1 -16.07 10.20 -14.67
C MET A 1 -15.00 10.35 -13.59
N GLU A 2 -14.84 11.53 -12.98
CA GLU A 2 -13.82 11.80 -11.95
C GLU A 2 -14.02 10.97 -10.68
N TYR A 3 -15.27 10.79 -10.24
CA TYR A 3 -15.61 9.97 -9.07
C TYR A 3 -15.19 8.50 -9.18
N LEU A 4 -15.33 7.88 -10.36
CA LEU A 4 -15.02 6.46 -10.53
C LEU A 4 -13.50 6.24 -10.57
N THR A 5 -12.78 7.17 -11.21
CA THR A 5 -11.34 7.08 -11.38
C THR A 5 -10.57 7.50 -10.12
N ASP A 6 -10.84 8.69 -9.57
CA ASP A 6 -10.06 9.22 -8.44
C ASP A 6 -10.39 8.56 -7.10
N ARG A 7 -11.66 8.21 -6.86
CA ARG A 7 -12.08 7.69 -5.54
C ARG A 7 -12.10 6.18 -5.45
N LEU A 8 -12.19 5.48 -6.57
CA LEU A 8 -12.26 4.01 -6.58
C LEU A 8 -11.00 3.42 -7.20
N LEU A 9 -10.68 3.78 -8.44
CA LEU A 9 -9.59 3.15 -9.20
C LEU A 9 -8.21 3.36 -8.56
N LEU A 10 -7.91 4.56 -8.06
CA LEU A 10 -6.64 4.86 -7.37
C LEU A 10 -6.42 4.02 -6.10
N PRO A 11 -7.32 4.03 -5.10
CA PRO A 11 -7.14 3.21 -3.91
C PRO A 11 -7.21 1.71 -4.22
N PHE A 12 -8.00 1.29 -5.23
CA PHE A 12 -8.02 -0.11 -5.65
C PHE A 12 -6.68 -0.55 -6.26
N GLY A 13 -6.08 0.29 -7.11
CA GLY A 13 -4.75 0.06 -7.66
C GLY A 13 -3.69 -0.03 -6.57
N ALA A 14 -3.70 0.92 -5.63
CA ALA A 14 -2.80 0.91 -4.48
C ALA A 14 -2.99 -0.35 -3.60
N PHE A 15 -4.24 -0.80 -3.42
CA PHE A 15 -4.52 -2.02 -2.65
C PHE A 15 -3.85 -3.24 -3.29
N PHE A 16 -4.03 -3.41 -4.59
CA PHE A 16 -3.38 -4.51 -5.31
C PHE A 16 -1.85 -4.41 -5.28
N THR A 17 -1.28 -3.20 -5.42
CA THR A 17 0.17 -3.02 -5.33
C THR A 17 0.71 -3.38 -3.94
N THR A 18 0.05 -2.97 -2.86
CA THR A 18 0.51 -3.28 -1.50
C THR A 18 0.38 -4.76 -1.17
N VAL A 19 -0.68 -5.43 -1.62
CA VAL A 19 -0.81 -6.89 -1.49
C VAL A 19 0.26 -7.62 -2.32
N PHE A 20 0.49 -7.17 -3.56
CA PHE A 20 1.50 -7.77 -4.42
C PHE A 20 2.91 -7.63 -3.83
N VAL A 21 3.32 -6.41 -3.44
CA VAL A 21 4.64 -6.15 -2.86
C VAL A 21 4.78 -6.82 -1.47
N GLY A 22 3.73 -6.78 -0.66
CA GLY A 22 3.75 -7.29 0.72
C GLY A 22 3.73 -8.81 0.83
N TRP A 23 3.00 -9.49 -0.05
CA TRP A 23 2.71 -10.93 0.08
C TRP A 23 3.16 -11.78 -1.11
N ILE A 24 3.08 -11.29 -2.35
CA ILE A 24 3.43 -12.07 -3.56
C ILE A 24 4.92 -11.94 -3.90
N TRP A 25 5.43 -10.71 -4.02
CA TRP A 25 6.84 -10.43 -4.25
C TRP A 25 7.66 -10.76 -2.98
N GLY A 26 7.10 -10.40 -1.82
CA GLY A 26 7.75 -10.55 -0.52
C GLY A 26 8.59 -9.34 -0.17
N THR A 27 8.31 -8.75 0.98
CA THR A 27 9.00 -7.55 1.49
C THR A 27 10.51 -7.74 1.60
N ASP A 28 10.98 -8.96 1.86
CA ASP A 28 12.41 -9.30 1.94
C ASP A 28 13.14 -9.14 0.62
N ASN A 29 12.50 -9.50 -0.50
CA ASN A 29 13.07 -9.31 -1.84
C ASN A 29 13.09 -7.82 -2.21
N ALA A 30 12.00 -7.09 -1.92
CA ALA A 30 11.94 -5.64 -2.14
C ALA A 30 12.99 -4.88 -1.30
N ILE A 31 13.20 -5.30 -0.05
CA ILE A 31 14.24 -4.75 0.83
C ILE A 31 15.63 -5.08 0.32
N LYS A 32 15.89 -6.32 -0.13
CA LYS A 32 17.19 -6.69 -0.73
C LYS A 32 17.52 -5.82 -1.94
N GLU A 33 16.55 -5.62 -2.81
CA GLU A 33 16.69 -4.77 -3.99
C GLU A 33 16.92 -3.29 -3.59
N ALA A 34 16.15 -2.78 -2.63
CA ALA A 34 16.30 -1.41 -2.10
C ALA A 34 17.64 -1.19 -1.37
N THR A 35 18.17 -2.23 -0.73
CA THR A 35 19.46 -2.24 -0.02
C THR A 35 20.64 -2.47 -0.98
N SER A 36 20.37 -2.62 -2.29
CA SER A 36 21.37 -2.91 -3.32
C SER A 36 22.24 -4.11 -2.92
N ASP A 37 21.55 -5.21 -2.55
CA ASP A 37 22.14 -6.48 -2.12
C ASP A 37 23.03 -6.42 -0.87
N GLY A 38 22.80 -5.43 0.01
CA GLY A 38 23.54 -5.30 1.29
C GLY A 38 24.56 -4.17 1.34
N LYS A 39 24.67 -3.34 0.29
CA LYS A 39 25.57 -2.16 0.29
C LYS A 39 25.13 -1.07 1.27
N PHE A 40 23.85 -0.94 1.57
CA PHE A 40 23.32 0.05 2.51
C PHE A 40 22.58 -0.62 3.66
N LYS A 41 23.10 -0.56 4.90
CA LYS A 41 22.43 -1.15 6.08
C LYS A 41 21.11 -0.43 6.37
N PHE A 42 20.03 -0.93 5.81
CA PHE A 42 18.69 -0.45 6.09
C PHE A 42 18.21 -1.03 7.43
N GLY A 43 18.63 -0.44 8.55
CA GLY A 43 18.23 -0.89 9.90
C GLY A 43 16.71 -0.84 10.15
N LEU A 44 15.99 -0.03 9.37
CA LEU A 44 14.53 0.11 9.41
C LEU A 44 13.81 -0.78 8.37
N ALA A 45 14.53 -1.64 7.65
CA ALA A 45 13.98 -2.63 6.72
C ALA A 45 12.81 -3.45 7.31
N PRO A 46 12.94 -4.11 8.48
CA PRO A 46 11.84 -4.91 9.02
C PRO A 46 10.64 -4.05 9.43
N LEU A 47 10.86 -2.80 9.85
CA LEU A 47 9.78 -1.87 10.16
C LEU A 47 9.04 -1.45 8.88
N TRP A 48 9.77 -1.16 7.81
CA TRP A 48 9.18 -0.85 6.50
C TRP A 48 8.41 -2.04 5.93
N ALA A 49 8.95 -3.26 6.02
CA ALA A 49 8.24 -4.49 5.66
C ALA A 49 6.91 -4.62 6.40
N PHE A 50 6.93 -4.39 7.71
CA PHE A 50 5.72 -4.46 8.53
C PHE A 50 4.70 -3.39 8.11
N LEU A 51 5.16 -2.17 7.83
CA LEU A 51 4.30 -1.09 7.34
C LEU A 51 3.68 -1.44 5.98
N VAL A 52 4.44 -1.96 5.02
CA VAL A 52 3.91 -2.32 3.70
C VAL A 52 2.96 -3.52 3.78
N LYS A 53 3.24 -4.49 4.65
CA LYS A 53 2.45 -5.71 4.78
C LYS A 53 1.17 -5.52 5.59
N PHE A 54 1.16 -4.61 6.57
CA PHE A 54 0.02 -4.37 7.47
C PHE A 54 -0.52 -2.94 7.41
N ALA A 55 0.32 -1.91 7.60
CA ALA A 55 -0.18 -0.54 7.69
C ALA A 55 -0.74 0.00 6.36
N ALA A 56 -0.07 -0.28 5.24
CA ALA A 56 -0.48 0.15 3.92
C ALA A 56 -1.83 -0.44 3.46
N PRO A 57 -2.06 -1.78 3.53
CA PRO A 57 -3.36 -2.34 3.18
C PRO A 57 -4.48 -1.87 4.13
N VAL A 58 -4.19 -1.70 5.43
CA VAL A 58 -5.17 -1.14 6.39
C VAL A 58 -5.53 0.31 6.06
N ALA A 59 -4.54 1.16 5.77
CA ALA A 59 -4.77 2.55 5.40
C ALA A 59 -5.62 2.66 4.12
N ILE A 60 -5.35 1.83 3.12
CA ILE A 60 -6.12 1.81 1.87
C ILE A 60 -7.55 1.32 2.12
N LEU A 61 -7.74 0.29 2.95
CA LEU A 61 -9.06 -0.16 3.40
C LEU A 61 -9.82 0.98 4.10
N CYS A 62 -9.16 1.71 5.00
CA CYS A 62 -9.75 2.87 5.65
C CYS A 62 -10.13 3.96 4.65
N ILE A 63 -9.31 4.23 3.63
CA ILE A 63 -9.62 5.22 2.59
C ILE A 63 -10.82 4.77 1.74
N ILE A 64 -10.92 3.49 1.39
CA ILE A 64 -12.06 2.94 0.64
C ILE A 64 -13.34 3.03 1.49
N VAL A 65 -13.29 2.63 2.76
CA VAL A 65 -14.44 2.68 3.68
C VAL A 65 -14.85 4.12 3.98
N ALA A 66 -13.90 5.02 4.23
CA ALA A 66 -14.15 6.44 4.43
C ALA A 66 -14.69 7.08 3.13
N GLY A 67 -14.13 6.76 1.97
CA GLY A 67 -14.61 7.22 0.68
C GLY A 67 -16.03 6.74 0.38
N LEU A 68 -16.40 5.53 0.80
CA LEU A 68 -17.75 5.00 0.66
C LEU A 68 -18.73 5.63 1.67
N LEU A 69 -18.36 5.73 2.94
CA LEU A 69 -19.21 6.24 4.02
C LEU A 69 -19.35 7.77 4.02
N LEU A 70 -18.25 8.50 3.88
CA LEU A 70 -18.23 9.98 3.82
C LEU A 70 -18.49 10.51 2.40
N GLY A 71 -18.07 9.78 1.35
CA GLY A 71 -18.06 10.28 -0.03
C GLY A 71 -19.30 9.98 -0.87
N MET A 72 -20.22 9.10 -0.44
CA MET A 72 -21.58 9.04 -1.01
C MET A 72 -22.52 10.12 -0.43
N SER A 73 -22.10 10.81 0.65
CA SER A 73 -22.92 11.84 1.32
C SER A 73 -22.67 13.26 0.80
N ILE A 74 -21.66 13.49 -0.03
CA ILE A 74 -21.46 14.79 -0.67
C ILE A 74 -21.93 14.65 -2.12
N SER A 75 -23.25 14.73 -2.28
CA SER A 75 -23.92 15.07 -3.54
C SER A 75 -23.40 16.40 -4.08
#